data_AF-A0A7Y5H742-F1
#
_entry.id   AF-A0A7Y5H742-F1
#
_cell.length_a   1.000
_cell.length_b   1.000
_cell.length_c   1.000
_cell.angle_alpha   90.00
_cell.angle_beta   90.00
_cell.angle_gamma   90.00
#
_symmetry.space_group_name_H-M   'P 1'
#
loop_
_entity.id
_entity.type
_entity.pdbx_description
1 polymer ?
#
loop_
_entity_poly.entity_id
_entity_poly.type
_entity_poly.pdbx_seq_one_letter_code
_entity_poly.pdbx_strand_id
1 'polypeptide(L)'
;MAKSFFLKQAAWFKDSLQEFTVPDEFEIDMIAPVDAPALSRDMIKESIYHPFGPSLKNLTQGKTKIVFVVDDLGRPTPAHDIIPYVLEILSTSGVLSQDISFIVATGSHRQLSREDMARKVGATIVDSYRVTCHDAFKSPLKDLGYSRNGFPCIANKEVAEADLIIGIGCVIPHSCHGFGGGAKLFCPGIAGMESIVTMHGFTPKRGRGNIDNPKNDWDMRSASEAFVAKLPPIFLINVVMNSQREISAIFSGSIQNVFEAARIKASEVYRTEILEDQKTKYDVILINAYPLDSDPVQSAKSPWVKNMFPDTIQIHINSSADGVDYHGWKVFRRSNWFTLVVASIAEGLTFPIVPKFFNNISSWPIIRFLREHLVRLLVRISHADFDTYLSCRVAIEKSKSREASSVSGPDRNRTPWVYSEYFTDAEFKKKYSKGTLFKDWKSVVEGIKKYYPKAKIAVVTCAPVQIPVVKGSHDSTH
;
A
#
# COMPACT_ATOMS: atom_id res chain seq x y z
N MET A 1 -18.84 -35.58 2.61
CA MET A 1 -17.39 -35.29 2.64
C MET A 1 -17.26 -33.77 2.85
N ALA A 2 -16.06 -33.21 2.81
CA ALA A 2 -15.88 -31.77 2.87
C ALA A 2 -15.02 -31.32 1.69
N LYS A 3 -15.30 -30.14 1.14
CA LYS A 3 -14.50 -29.52 0.08
C LYS A 3 -13.46 -28.60 0.71
N SER A 4 -12.31 -28.45 0.07
CA SER A 4 -11.26 -27.52 0.50
C SER A 4 -10.79 -26.64 -0.65
N PHE A 5 -10.32 -25.44 -0.31
CA PHE A 5 -9.56 -24.57 -1.20
C PHE A 5 -8.35 -24.01 -0.44
N PHE A 6 -7.37 -23.48 -1.18
CA PHE A 6 -6.11 -23.04 -0.61
C PHE A 6 -5.86 -21.57 -0.90
N LEU A 7 -5.40 -20.82 0.10
CA LEU A 7 -5.02 -19.41 -0.05
C LEU A 7 -3.69 -19.15 0.62
N LYS A 8 -2.85 -18.34 -0.03
CA LYS A 8 -1.66 -17.75 0.60
C LYS A 8 -2.07 -16.76 1.70
N GLN A 9 -1.34 -16.79 2.81
CA GLN A 9 -1.50 -15.93 3.98
C GLN A 9 -0.15 -15.50 4.57
N ALA A 10 -0.18 -14.39 5.29
CA ALA A 10 0.91 -13.86 6.12
C ALA A 10 2.20 -13.59 5.33
N ALA A 11 2.13 -12.77 4.28
CA ALA A 11 3.20 -12.58 3.30
C ALA A 11 4.60 -12.42 3.94
N TRP A 12 4.79 -11.44 4.83
CA TRP A 12 6.12 -11.17 5.39
C TRP A 12 6.54 -12.06 6.57
N PHE A 13 5.66 -12.96 7.01
CA PHE A 13 5.88 -13.77 8.21
C PHE A 13 6.05 -15.24 7.82
N LYS A 14 4.95 -15.99 7.69
CA LYS A 14 5.00 -17.42 7.36
C LYS A 14 4.97 -17.67 5.86
N ASP A 15 4.41 -16.74 5.08
CA ASP A 15 4.13 -16.89 3.64
C ASP A 15 3.58 -18.29 3.27
N SER A 16 2.59 -18.74 4.03
CA SER A 16 2.13 -20.11 4.00
C SER A 16 0.88 -20.25 3.14
N LEU A 17 0.79 -21.38 2.42
CA LEU A 17 -0.44 -21.82 1.79
C LEU A 17 -1.33 -22.49 2.84
N GLN A 18 -2.47 -21.87 3.17
CA GLN A 18 -3.41 -22.35 4.18
C GLN A 18 -4.61 -23.04 3.50
N GLU A 19 -5.04 -24.16 4.06
CA GLU A 19 -6.24 -24.89 3.66
C GLU A 19 -7.49 -24.33 4.36
N PHE A 20 -8.56 -24.16 3.59
CA PHE A 20 -9.87 -23.71 4.06
C PHE A 20 -10.93 -24.73 3.67
N THR A 21 -11.50 -25.41 4.66
CA THR A 21 -12.49 -26.48 4.46
C THR A 21 -13.93 -25.96 4.60
N VAL A 22 -14.82 -26.37 3.71
CA VAL A 22 -16.26 -26.03 3.73
C VAL A 22 -17.13 -27.28 3.49
N PRO A 23 -18.42 -27.25 3.84
CA PRO A 23 -19.34 -28.36 3.56
C PRO A 23 -19.45 -28.65 2.06
N ASP A 24 -19.69 -29.91 1.68
CA ASP A 24 -19.84 -30.32 0.28
C ASP A 24 -20.98 -29.60 -0.45
N GLU A 25 -22.01 -29.19 0.29
CA GLU A 25 -23.17 -28.50 -0.25
C GLU A 25 -22.88 -27.05 -0.67
N PHE A 26 -21.72 -26.50 -0.30
CA PHE A 26 -21.29 -25.18 -0.77
C PHE A 26 -20.70 -25.29 -2.18
N GLU A 27 -21.03 -24.32 -3.02
CA GLU A 27 -20.40 -24.10 -4.32
C GLU A 27 -19.27 -23.08 -4.15
N ILE A 28 -18.11 -23.33 -4.76
CA ILE A 28 -16.93 -22.46 -4.63
C ILE A 28 -16.41 -22.13 -6.01
N ASP A 29 -16.37 -20.83 -6.33
CA ASP A 29 -15.73 -20.30 -7.53
C ASP A 29 -14.52 -19.44 -7.14
N MET A 30 -13.40 -19.61 -7.82
CA MET A 30 -12.19 -18.81 -7.61
C MET A 30 -12.16 -17.63 -8.60
N ILE A 31 -12.08 -16.41 -8.09
CA ILE A 31 -11.91 -15.18 -8.88
C ILE A 31 -10.46 -14.74 -8.75
N ALA A 32 -9.62 -15.26 -9.65
CA ALA A 32 -8.18 -15.00 -9.70
C ALA A 32 -7.83 -13.93 -10.76
N PRO A 33 -6.69 -13.24 -10.65
CA PRO A 33 -6.17 -12.43 -11.74
C PRO A 33 -5.69 -13.31 -12.92
N VAL A 34 -5.41 -12.68 -14.06
CA VAL A 34 -4.72 -13.29 -15.20
C VAL A 34 -3.38 -13.89 -14.77
N ASP A 35 -2.69 -13.21 -13.85
CA ASP A 35 -1.42 -13.61 -13.26
C ASP A 35 -0.24 -13.69 -14.25
N ALA A 36 0.94 -14.08 -13.79
CA ALA A 36 2.12 -14.31 -14.63
C ALA A 36 3.15 -15.26 -14.00
N PRO A 37 3.96 -15.96 -14.80
CA PRO A 37 5.04 -16.80 -14.29
C PRO A 37 6.15 -15.96 -13.63
N ALA A 38 6.88 -16.58 -12.70
CA ALA A 38 8.06 -15.99 -12.09
C ALA A 38 9.23 -15.88 -13.08
N LEU A 39 10.03 -14.83 -12.93
CA LEU A 39 11.29 -14.66 -13.66
C LEU A 39 12.41 -15.48 -13.03
N SER A 40 13.35 -15.93 -13.87
CA SER A 40 14.59 -16.52 -13.40
C SER A 40 15.51 -15.45 -12.79
N ARG A 41 16.49 -15.89 -11.99
CA ARG A 41 17.54 -15.01 -11.44
C ARG A 41 18.31 -14.28 -12.54
N ASP A 42 18.60 -14.96 -13.64
CA ASP A 42 19.30 -14.36 -14.78
C ASP A 42 18.46 -13.26 -15.43
N MET A 43 17.15 -13.47 -15.62
CA MET A 43 16.26 -12.43 -16.16
C MET A 43 16.17 -11.21 -15.23
N ILE A 44 16.19 -11.43 -13.91
CA ILE A 44 16.24 -10.35 -12.92
C ILE A 44 17.55 -9.56 -13.05
N LYS A 45 18.69 -10.26 -13.11
CA LYS A 45 20.01 -9.65 -13.28
C LYS A 45 20.10 -8.87 -14.59
N GLU A 46 19.68 -9.46 -15.71
CA GLU A 46 19.72 -8.84 -17.03
C GLU A 46 18.94 -7.52 -17.09
N SER A 47 17.74 -7.45 -16.48
CA SER A 47 16.94 -6.22 -16.42
C SER A 47 17.63 -5.08 -15.67
N ILE A 48 18.44 -5.39 -14.64
CA ILE A 48 19.19 -4.40 -13.86
C ILE A 48 20.43 -3.93 -14.62
N TYR A 49 21.08 -4.83 -15.38
CA TYR A 49 22.28 -4.54 -16.16
C TYR A 49 21.97 -3.76 -17.44
N HIS A 50 20.75 -3.89 -17.98
CA HIS A 50 20.27 -3.23 -19.19
C HIS A 50 19.08 -2.29 -18.91
N PRO A 51 19.28 -1.18 -18.18
CA PRO A 51 18.21 -0.28 -17.78
C PRO A 51 17.65 0.55 -18.94
N PHE A 52 16.46 1.10 -18.73
CA PHE A 52 15.93 2.19 -19.53
C PHE A 52 16.72 3.49 -19.27
N GLY A 53 17.62 3.82 -20.19
CA GLY A 53 18.46 5.01 -20.13
C GLY A 53 19.90 4.70 -19.69
N PRO A 54 20.57 5.59 -18.95
CA PRO A 54 21.95 5.37 -18.53
C PRO A 54 22.10 4.13 -17.64
N SER A 55 23.20 3.38 -17.84
CA SER A 55 23.56 2.29 -16.94
C SER A 55 23.82 2.79 -15.52
N LEU A 56 23.58 1.95 -14.52
CA LEU A 56 23.90 2.28 -13.13
C LEU A 56 25.39 2.62 -12.97
N LYS A 57 26.28 1.87 -13.63
CA LYS A 57 27.73 2.16 -13.69
C LYS A 57 28.06 3.57 -14.16
N ASN A 58 27.32 4.09 -15.15
CA ASN A 58 27.52 5.47 -15.63
C ASN A 58 27.03 6.49 -14.61
N LEU A 59 25.90 6.21 -13.94
CA LEU A 59 25.32 7.11 -12.93
C LEU A 59 26.17 7.20 -11.66
N THR A 60 26.96 6.18 -11.34
CA THR A 60 27.79 6.11 -10.13
C THR A 60 29.15 6.82 -10.25
N GLN A 61 29.51 7.32 -11.43
CA GLN A 61 30.80 7.99 -11.63
C GLN A 61 30.93 9.24 -10.74
N GLY A 62 31.96 9.24 -9.89
CA GLY A 62 32.24 10.35 -8.97
C GLY A 62 31.21 10.53 -7.85
N LYS A 63 30.37 9.52 -7.58
CA LYS A 63 29.37 9.53 -6.50
C LYS A 63 29.95 8.89 -5.24
N THR A 64 29.79 9.54 -4.10
CA THR A 64 30.30 9.07 -2.80
C THR A 64 29.20 9.01 -1.73
N LYS A 65 27.95 9.28 -2.10
CA LYS A 65 26.79 9.12 -1.21
C LYS A 65 25.62 8.53 -1.98
N ILE A 66 25.45 7.21 -1.86
CA ILE A 66 24.39 6.45 -2.51
C ILE A 66 23.38 6.01 -1.46
N VAL A 67 22.12 6.39 -1.67
CA VAL A 67 21.03 6.05 -0.75
C VAL A 67 20.03 5.15 -1.44
N PHE A 68 19.87 3.94 -0.92
CA PHE A 68 18.78 3.04 -1.30
C PHE A 68 17.48 3.47 -0.62
N VAL A 69 16.41 3.59 -1.38
CA VAL A 69 15.05 3.84 -0.89
C VAL A 69 14.21 2.63 -1.24
N VAL A 70 13.79 1.87 -0.23
CA VAL A 70 13.07 0.60 -0.40
C VAL A 70 11.69 0.71 0.24
N ASP A 71 10.64 0.19 -0.39
CA ASP A 71 9.32 0.18 0.25
C ASP A 71 9.24 -0.72 1.50
N ASP A 72 8.24 -0.48 2.34
CA ASP A 72 8.06 -1.17 3.62
C ASP A 72 7.32 -2.53 3.50
N LEU A 73 7.03 -3.17 4.64
CA LEU A 73 6.30 -4.44 4.70
C LEU A 73 4.82 -4.32 4.30
N GLY A 74 4.30 -3.10 4.08
CA GLY A 74 3.01 -2.88 3.46
C GLY A 74 3.01 -3.13 1.95
N ARG A 75 4.16 -3.50 1.38
CA ARG A 75 4.34 -3.87 -0.03
C ARG A 75 5.01 -5.24 -0.16
N PRO A 76 4.62 -6.04 -1.17
CA PRO A 76 5.15 -7.39 -1.39
C PRO A 76 6.56 -7.44 -2.01
N THR A 77 7.19 -6.31 -2.29
CA THR A 77 8.49 -6.24 -2.99
C THR A 77 9.58 -7.05 -2.28
N PRO A 78 10.12 -8.11 -2.90
CA PRO A 78 11.22 -8.91 -2.34
C PRO A 78 12.56 -8.21 -2.61
N ALA A 79 12.79 -7.08 -1.93
CA ALA A 79 13.97 -6.26 -2.19
C ALA A 79 15.29 -7.02 -1.94
N HIS A 80 15.30 -7.96 -0.99
CA HIS A 80 16.45 -8.83 -0.71
C HIS A 80 16.91 -9.66 -1.92
N ASP A 81 16.02 -9.96 -2.88
CA ASP A 81 16.39 -10.68 -4.11
C ASP A 81 17.02 -9.76 -5.17
N ILE A 82 16.82 -8.45 -5.06
CA ILE A 82 17.23 -7.44 -6.05
C ILE A 82 18.54 -6.76 -5.64
N ILE A 83 18.65 -6.40 -4.35
CA ILE A 83 19.77 -5.64 -3.80
C ILE A 83 21.15 -6.24 -4.14
N PRO A 84 21.38 -7.57 -4.07
CA PRO A 84 22.69 -8.15 -4.36
C PRO A 84 23.22 -7.79 -5.76
N TYR A 85 22.38 -7.82 -6.79
CA TYR A 85 22.79 -7.48 -8.16
C TYR A 85 23.13 -6.00 -8.32
N VAL A 86 22.43 -5.12 -7.60
CA VAL A 86 22.72 -3.69 -7.58
C VAL A 86 24.07 -3.45 -6.90
N LEU A 87 24.29 -4.08 -5.74
CA LEU A 87 25.54 -3.96 -4.99
C LEU A 87 26.74 -4.49 -5.79
N GLU A 88 26.58 -5.56 -6.59
CA GLU A 88 27.59 -6.05 -7.52
C GLU A 88 28.04 -4.96 -8.51
N ILE A 89 27.08 -4.23 -9.11
CA ILE A 89 27.38 -3.12 -10.01
C ILE A 89 28.06 -1.96 -9.28
N LEU A 90 27.60 -1.61 -8.08
CA LEU A 90 28.19 -0.53 -7.29
C LEU A 90 29.64 -0.84 -6.91
N SER A 91 29.91 -2.05 -6.42
CA SER A 91 31.25 -2.50 -6.05
C SER A 91 32.20 -2.52 -7.25
N THR A 92 31.77 -3.09 -8.38
CA THR A 92 32.58 -3.10 -9.61
C THR A 92 32.78 -1.71 -10.23
N SER A 93 31.96 -0.74 -9.83
CA SER A 93 32.10 0.67 -10.20
C SER A 93 32.96 1.47 -9.21
N GLY A 94 33.53 0.82 -8.19
CA GLY A 94 34.43 1.43 -7.20
C GLY A 94 33.74 2.16 -6.05
N VAL A 95 32.42 2.00 -5.86
CA VAL A 95 31.70 2.57 -4.73
C VAL A 95 32.07 1.79 -3.46
N LEU A 96 32.47 2.51 -2.41
CA LEU A 96 32.82 1.90 -1.13
C LEU A 96 31.55 1.58 -0.33
N SER A 97 31.55 0.49 0.45
CA SER A 97 30.40 0.11 1.27
C SER A 97 29.98 1.19 2.28
N GLN A 98 30.93 1.99 2.77
CA GLN A 98 30.68 3.10 3.70
C GLN A 98 29.91 4.26 3.07
N ASP A 99 29.91 4.35 1.74
CA ASP A 99 29.22 5.39 0.95
C ASP A 99 27.77 5.00 0.63
N ILE A 100 27.33 3.82 1.10
CA ILE A 100 26.02 3.24 0.83
C ILE A 100 25.19 3.19 2.12
N SER A 101 23.97 3.72 2.06
CA SER A 101 22.97 3.57 3.12
C SER A 101 21.60 3.16 2.58
N PHE A 102 20.74 2.66 3.47
CA PHE A 102 19.40 2.20 3.14
C PHE A 102 18.36 2.93 4.00
N ILE A 103 17.27 3.33 3.36
CA ILE A 103 16.10 3.94 3.99
C ILE A 103 14.86 3.15 3.56
N VAL A 104 14.15 2.60 4.55
CA VAL A 104 12.83 2.00 4.32
C VAL A 104 11.78 3.10 4.31
N ALA A 105 11.09 3.24 3.18
CA ALA A 105 10.13 4.27 2.83
C ALA A 105 8.72 3.94 3.37
N THR A 106 8.52 4.18 4.65
CA THR A 106 7.25 3.95 5.37
C THR A 106 6.20 5.04 5.12
N GLY A 107 6.62 6.23 4.69
CA GLY A 107 5.77 7.43 4.67
C GLY A 107 5.17 7.69 6.05
N SER A 108 3.85 7.50 6.17
CA SER A 108 3.13 7.65 7.44
C SER A 108 2.81 6.32 8.14
N HIS A 109 3.38 5.21 7.71
CA HIS A 109 3.18 3.92 8.38
C HIS A 109 3.97 3.82 9.69
N ARG A 110 3.82 2.68 10.39
CA ARG A 110 4.51 2.41 11.65
C ARG A 110 6.03 2.34 11.43
N GLN A 111 6.79 2.56 12.50
CA GLN A 111 8.21 2.25 12.49
C GLN A 111 8.44 0.73 12.41
N LEU A 112 9.52 0.34 11.73
CA LEU A 112 9.91 -1.06 11.55
C LEU A 112 10.98 -1.45 12.55
N SER A 113 10.87 -2.66 13.08
CA SER A 113 11.93 -3.26 13.88
C SER A 113 13.13 -3.65 13.00
N ARG A 114 14.25 -4.00 13.64
CA ARG A 114 15.40 -4.58 12.93
C ARG A 114 15.01 -5.85 12.16
N GLU A 115 14.19 -6.71 12.76
CA GLU A 115 13.70 -7.94 12.13
C GLU A 115 12.79 -7.64 10.93
N ASP A 116 11.93 -6.63 11.03
CA ASP A 116 11.10 -6.18 9.91
C ASP A 116 11.94 -5.68 8.75
N MET A 117 12.98 -4.88 9.05
CA MET A 117 13.93 -4.44 8.03
C MET A 117 14.67 -5.63 7.42
N ALA A 118 15.09 -6.61 8.23
CA ALA A 118 15.77 -7.82 7.75
C ALA A 118 14.87 -8.66 6.84
N ARG A 119 13.56 -8.78 7.13
CA ARG A 119 12.59 -9.42 6.23
C ARG A 119 12.57 -8.73 4.86
N LYS A 120 12.59 -7.39 4.84
CA LYS A 120 12.51 -6.60 3.60
C LYS A 120 13.80 -6.63 2.78
N VAL A 121 14.93 -6.22 3.38
CA VAL A 121 16.21 -6.01 2.67
C VAL A 121 17.21 -7.15 2.83
N GLY A 122 16.94 -8.11 3.71
CA GLY A 122 17.83 -9.24 4.01
C GLY A 122 18.68 -9.01 5.26
N ALA A 123 18.90 -10.06 6.05
CA ALA A 123 19.67 -9.97 7.31
C ALA A 123 21.11 -9.46 7.07
N THR A 124 21.79 -9.98 6.05
CA THR A 124 23.14 -9.55 5.68
C THR A 124 23.23 -8.05 5.41
N ILE A 125 22.22 -7.46 4.78
CA ILE A 125 22.19 -6.01 4.52
C ILE A 125 22.06 -5.22 5.82
N VAL A 126 21.18 -5.65 6.72
CA VAL A 126 21.00 -4.99 8.04
C VAL A 126 22.24 -5.15 8.93
N ASP A 127 23.00 -6.23 8.76
CA ASP A 127 24.25 -6.48 9.49
C ASP A 127 25.44 -5.68 8.93
N SER A 128 25.43 -5.36 7.63
CA SER A 128 26.61 -4.84 6.92
C SER A 128 26.51 -3.36 6.55
N TYR A 129 25.30 -2.80 6.48
CA TYR A 129 25.05 -1.41 6.06
C TYR A 129 24.19 -0.68 7.08
N ARG A 130 24.25 0.66 7.04
CA ARG A 130 23.30 1.48 7.79
C ARG A 130 21.93 1.41 7.15
N VAL A 131 21.01 0.70 7.81
CA VAL A 131 19.59 0.60 7.42
C VAL A 131 18.74 1.35 8.42
N THR A 132 17.96 2.32 7.94
CA THR A 132 17.07 3.14 8.77
C THR A 132 15.65 3.12 8.24
N CYS A 133 14.70 3.42 9.12
CA CYS A 133 13.28 3.53 8.79
C CYS A 133 12.91 5.02 8.73
N HIS A 134 12.24 5.46 7.66
CA HIS A 134 11.76 6.83 7.59
C HIS A 134 10.64 7.08 8.63
N ASP A 135 10.58 8.31 9.13
CA ASP A 135 9.50 8.81 9.98
C ASP A 135 9.10 10.20 9.49
N ALA A 136 7.91 10.34 8.94
CA ALA A 136 7.41 11.60 8.40
C ALA A 136 7.24 12.71 9.45
N PHE A 137 7.21 12.38 10.75
CA PHE A 137 7.12 13.32 11.86
C PHE A 137 8.50 13.62 12.49
N LYS A 138 9.39 12.62 12.58
CA LYS A 138 10.62 12.71 13.40
C LYS A 138 11.93 12.69 12.62
N SER A 139 11.96 12.11 11.42
CA SER A 139 13.21 12.06 10.65
C SER A 139 13.73 13.48 10.39
N PRO A 140 15.05 13.67 10.25
CA PRO A 140 15.57 14.91 9.70
C PRO A 140 14.98 15.14 8.31
N LEU A 141 14.29 16.28 8.12
CA LEU A 141 13.65 16.66 6.87
C LEU A 141 14.36 17.85 6.24
N LYS A 142 14.32 17.93 4.91
CA LYS A 142 14.79 19.07 4.11
C LYS A 142 13.63 19.64 3.32
N ASP A 143 13.40 20.94 3.45
CA ASP A 143 12.43 21.69 2.63
C ASP A 143 13.08 21.96 1.27
N LEU A 144 12.50 21.39 0.20
CA LEU A 144 12.92 21.57 -1.19
C LEU A 144 12.09 22.67 -1.90
N GLY A 145 11.35 23.44 -1.12
CA GLY A 145 10.40 24.45 -1.56
C GLY A 145 9.15 23.82 -2.15
N TYR A 146 8.61 24.47 -3.17
CA TYR A 146 7.36 24.08 -3.79
C TYR A 146 7.58 23.62 -5.24
N SER A 147 6.72 22.72 -5.70
CA SER A 147 6.59 22.43 -7.12
C SER A 147 5.97 23.60 -7.88
N ARG A 148 6.01 23.57 -9.21
CA ARG A 148 5.37 24.59 -10.06
C ARG A 148 3.88 24.77 -9.77
N ASN A 149 3.20 23.69 -9.38
CA ASN A 149 1.78 23.70 -9.03
C ASN A 149 1.55 24.06 -7.55
N GLY A 150 2.59 24.46 -6.82
CA GLY A 150 2.60 24.84 -5.42
C GLY A 150 2.47 23.66 -4.45
N PHE A 151 2.82 22.44 -4.86
CA PHE A 151 2.86 21.30 -3.94
C PHE A 151 4.10 21.43 -3.05
N PRO A 152 3.98 21.37 -1.71
CA PRO A 152 5.12 21.47 -0.82
C PRO A 152 5.96 20.19 -0.90
N CYS A 153 7.26 20.34 -1.12
CA CYS A 153 8.21 19.24 -1.28
C CYS A 153 9.14 19.15 -0.06
N ILE A 154 8.73 18.41 0.97
CA ILE A 154 9.55 18.16 2.16
C ILE A 154 9.98 16.70 2.14
N ALA A 155 11.29 16.46 2.07
CA ALA A 155 11.85 15.12 1.90
C ALA A 155 12.76 14.74 3.08
N ASN A 156 12.95 13.44 3.29
CA ASN A 156 14.02 12.94 4.15
C ASN A 156 15.36 13.56 3.76
N LYS A 157 16.03 14.21 4.71
CA LYS A 157 17.26 14.99 4.48
C LYS A 157 18.37 14.13 3.87
N GLU A 158 18.52 12.89 4.33
CA GLU A 158 19.56 12.00 3.84
C GLU A 158 19.38 11.66 2.36
N VAL A 159 18.14 11.37 1.94
CA VAL A 159 17.78 11.13 0.53
C VAL A 159 17.97 12.40 -0.30
N ALA A 160 17.52 13.55 0.21
CA ALA A 160 17.58 14.83 -0.49
C ALA A 160 19.00 15.41 -0.63
N GLU A 161 19.97 14.84 0.08
CA GLU A 161 21.38 15.20 0.04
C GLU A 161 22.25 14.04 -0.49
N ALA A 162 21.66 13.02 -1.10
CA ALA A 162 22.39 11.95 -1.76
C ALA A 162 22.95 12.43 -3.12
N ASP A 163 24.03 11.82 -3.58
CA ASP A 163 24.53 12.07 -4.93
C ASP A 163 23.77 11.25 -5.99
N LEU A 164 23.29 10.08 -5.58
CA LEU A 164 22.48 9.15 -6.35
C LEU A 164 21.52 8.39 -5.42
N ILE A 165 20.26 8.28 -5.84
CA ILE A 165 19.23 7.52 -5.15
C ILE A 165 18.96 6.25 -5.93
N ILE A 166 18.87 5.11 -5.25
CA ILE A 166 18.44 3.84 -5.83
C ILE A 166 17.09 3.46 -5.23
N GLY A 167 16.01 3.57 -6.03
CA GLY A 167 14.67 3.22 -5.58
C GLY A 167 14.32 1.78 -5.90
N ILE A 168 13.83 1.01 -4.92
CA ILE A 168 13.33 -0.37 -5.14
C ILE A 168 11.91 -0.49 -4.59
N GLY A 169 10.96 -0.85 -5.44
CA GLY A 169 9.57 -1.04 -5.03
C GLY A 169 8.74 -1.81 -6.05
N CYS A 170 7.48 -2.09 -5.71
CA CYS A 170 6.56 -2.77 -6.63
C CYS A 170 5.50 -1.81 -7.22
N VAL A 171 5.02 -2.15 -8.42
CA VAL A 171 3.84 -1.54 -9.02
C VAL A 171 2.64 -2.45 -8.79
N ILE A 172 1.67 -1.94 -8.04
CA ILE A 172 0.39 -2.59 -7.72
C ILE A 172 -0.74 -1.57 -7.88
N PRO A 173 -1.99 -1.94 -8.18
CA PRO A 173 -3.08 -0.98 -8.29
C PRO A 173 -3.33 -0.23 -6.99
N HIS A 174 -3.66 1.05 -7.09
CA HIS A 174 -3.84 1.93 -5.94
C HIS A 174 -5.04 2.84 -6.11
N SER A 175 -5.92 2.88 -5.10
CA SER A 175 -7.21 3.58 -5.15
C SER A 175 -7.14 5.08 -5.42
N CYS A 176 -5.99 5.71 -5.15
CA CYS A 176 -5.83 7.16 -5.26
C CYS A 176 -4.73 7.62 -6.23
N HIS A 177 -3.92 6.72 -6.78
CA HIS A 177 -2.73 7.07 -7.57
C HIS A 177 -2.67 6.36 -8.93
N GLY A 178 -3.76 5.68 -9.35
CA GLY A 178 -3.69 4.70 -10.44
C GLY A 178 -3.01 3.42 -9.94
N PHE A 179 -1.70 3.51 -9.84
CA PHE A 179 -0.83 2.44 -9.35
C PHE A 179 0.04 2.91 -8.18
N GLY A 180 0.72 1.98 -7.53
CA GLY A 180 1.88 2.18 -6.66
C GLY A 180 3.13 2.47 -7.47
N GLY A 181 4.32 2.20 -6.92
CA GLY A 181 5.60 2.39 -7.60
C GLY A 181 5.84 3.77 -8.21
N GLY A 182 6.88 3.86 -9.03
CA GLY A 182 7.37 5.11 -9.61
C GLY A 182 7.63 6.16 -8.53
N ALA A 183 7.17 7.38 -8.79
CA ALA A 183 7.29 8.49 -7.86
C ALA A 183 6.63 8.28 -6.49
N LYS A 184 5.68 7.35 -6.39
CA LYS A 184 4.97 7.05 -5.15
C LYS A 184 5.86 6.40 -4.09
N LEU A 185 6.94 5.73 -4.52
CA LEU A 185 7.96 5.20 -3.62
C LEU A 185 8.58 6.32 -2.77
N PHE A 186 8.69 7.53 -3.33
CA PHE A 186 9.33 8.67 -2.67
C PHE A 186 8.32 9.61 -2.02
N CYS A 187 7.19 9.87 -2.66
CA CYS A 187 6.11 10.65 -2.07
C CYS A 187 4.82 9.82 -2.11
N PRO A 188 4.29 9.36 -0.96
CA PRO A 188 4.60 9.79 0.40
C PRO A 188 5.79 9.07 1.07
N GLY A 189 6.43 8.08 0.45
CA GLY A 189 7.31 7.13 1.17
C GLY A 189 8.49 7.69 1.97
N ILE A 190 9.12 8.78 1.51
CA ILE A 190 10.18 9.51 2.24
C ILE A 190 9.81 10.98 2.50
N ALA A 191 8.53 11.32 2.36
CA ALA A 191 8.05 12.68 2.45
C ALA A 191 7.68 13.05 3.89
N GLY A 192 7.96 14.30 4.27
CA GLY A 192 7.49 14.85 5.53
C GLY A 192 5.96 14.96 5.59
N MET A 193 5.41 14.98 6.80
CA MET A 193 3.95 14.97 6.97
C MET A 193 3.24 16.14 6.28
N GLU A 194 3.87 17.30 6.10
CA GLU A 194 3.26 18.41 5.35
C GLU A 194 2.94 18.02 3.89
N SER A 195 3.86 17.37 3.19
CA SER A 195 3.64 16.86 1.84
C SER A 195 2.57 15.76 1.83
N ILE A 196 2.60 14.86 2.81
CA ILE A 196 1.64 13.75 2.94
C ILE A 196 0.22 14.27 3.18
N VAL A 197 0.04 15.20 4.11
CA VAL A 197 -1.24 15.87 4.41
C VAL A 197 -1.73 16.62 3.17
N THR A 198 -0.84 17.34 2.49
CA THR A 198 -1.21 18.09 1.30
C THR A 198 -1.71 17.17 0.18
N MET A 199 -1.01 16.06 -0.03
CA MET A 199 -1.38 15.05 -1.00
C MET A 199 -2.73 14.43 -0.67
N HIS A 200 -2.88 13.85 0.53
CA HIS A 200 -4.08 13.08 0.89
C HIS A 200 -5.32 13.94 1.15
N GLY A 201 -5.14 15.19 1.60
CA GLY A 201 -6.24 16.08 1.96
C GLY A 201 -6.74 16.95 0.81
N PHE A 202 -5.87 17.40 -0.10
CA PHE A 202 -6.21 18.47 -1.05
C PHE A 202 -5.93 18.15 -2.51
N THR A 203 -5.41 16.96 -2.80
CA THR A 203 -5.07 16.59 -4.18
C THR A 203 -6.08 15.57 -4.72
N PRO A 204 -6.64 15.79 -5.94
CA PRO A 204 -7.54 14.84 -6.58
C PRO A 204 -6.93 13.44 -6.74
N LYS A 205 -7.78 12.41 -6.71
CA LYS A 205 -7.37 11.00 -6.77
C LYS A 205 -7.33 10.51 -8.22
N ARG A 206 -6.30 9.75 -8.58
CA ARG A 206 -6.29 8.90 -9.78
C ARG A 206 -6.88 7.54 -9.42
N GLY A 207 -7.99 7.15 -10.05
CA GLY A 207 -8.77 5.94 -9.71
C GLY A 207 -7.96 4.65 -9.72
N ARG A 208 -8.45 3.59 -9.06
CA ARG A 208 -7.74 2.31 -8.92
C ARG A 208 -7.39 1.69 -10.28
N GLY A 209 -6.11 1.45 -10.53
CA GLY A 209 -5.64 0.80 -11.75
C GLY A 209 -5.73 1.67 -13.00
N ASN A 210 -6.10 2.96 -12.86
CA ASN A 210 -6.15 3.85 -14.01
C ASN A 210 -4.73 4.20 -14.47
N ILE A 211 -4.45 3.81 -15.70
CA ILE A 211 -3.24 4.16 -16.44
C ILE A 211 -3.33 5.61 -16.94
N ASP A 212 -4.45 5.98 -17.53
CA ASP A 212 -4.60 7.26 -18.22
C ASP A 212 -4.85 8.44 -17.28
N ASN A 213 -4.30 9.59 -17.66
CA ASN A 213 -4.74 10.91 -17.19
C ASN A 213 -5.07 11.78 -18.42
N PRO A 214 -6.20 11.51 -19.10
CA PRO A 214 -6.46 12.06 -20.43
C PRO A 214 -6.60 13.59 -20.44
N LYS A 215 -6.94 14.19 -19.29
CA LYS A 215 -7.05 15.65 -19.15
C LYS A 215 -5.73 16.31 -18.75
N ASN A 216 -4.70 15.52 -18.46
CA ASN A 216 -3.44 15.96 -17.86
C ASN A 216 -3.68 16.83 -16.60
N ASP A 217 -4.77 16.53 -15.87
CA ASP A 217 -5.16 17.30 -14.70
C ASP A 217 -4.22 17.00 -13.52
N TRP A 218 -4.13 17.95 -12.59
CA TRP A 218 -3.38 17.77 -11.35
C TRP A 218 -4.05 16.72 -10.45
N ASP A 219 -3.31 15.67 -10.09
CA ASP A 219 -3.76 14.61 -9.19
C ASP A 219 -2.61 14.11 -8.29
N MET A 220 -2.88 13.12 -7.42
CA MET A 220 -1.88 12.62 -6.47
C MET A 220 -0.66 11.98 -7.15
N ARG A 221 -0.81 11.42 -8.36
CA ARG A 221 0.31 10.87 -9.12
C ARG A 221 1.18 12.03 -9.64
N SER A 222 0.56 13.05 -10.24
CA SER A 222 1.25 14.27 -10.67
C SER A 222 1.96 14.98 -9.50
N ALA A 223 1.36 14.98 -8.30
CA ALA A 223 1.99 15.50 -7.08
C ALA A 223 3.25 14.72 -6.68
N SER A 224 3.20 13.39 -6.77
CA SER A 224 4.37 12.54 -6.51
C SER A 224 5.47 12.77 -7.54
N GLU A 225 5.12 12.89 -8.81
CA GLU A 225 6.05 13.18 -9.91
C GLU A 225 6.71 14.56 -9.76
N ALA A 226 5.94 15.56 -9.35
CA ALA A 226 6.45 16.89 -9.04
C ALA A 226 7.39 16.90 -7.82
N PHE A 227 7.17 16.02 -6.86
CA PHE A 227 8.04 15.84 -5.70
C PHE A 227 9.39 15.23 -6.10
N VAL A 228 9.40 14.14 -6.88
CA VAL A 228 10.65 13.50 -7.30
C VAL A 228 11.48 14.37 -8.24
N ALA A 229 10.86 15.28 -8.99
CA ALA A 229 11.58 16.26 -9.81
C ALA A 229 12.45 17.24 -8.99
N LYS A 230 12.28 17.29 -7.66
CA LYS A 230 13.11 18.08 -6.74
C LYS A 230 14.22 17.27 -6.07
N LEU A 231 14.24 15.95 -6.26
CA LEU A 231 15.23 15.06 -5.65
C LEU A 231 16.51 14.96 -6.51
N PRO A 232 17.64 14.53 -5.92
CA PRO A 232 18.81 14.09 -6.67
C PRO A 232 18.48 13.02 -7.74
N PRO A 233 19.43 12.71 -8.64
CA PRO A 233 19.25 11.67 -9.66
C PRO A 233 18.78 10.33 -9.05
N ILE A 234 17.82 9.67 -9.71
CA ILE A 234 17.20 8.44 -9.26
C ILE A 234 17.42 7.34 -10.31
N PHE A 235 18.01 6.22 -9.89
CA PHE A 235 17.92 4.94 -10.58
C PHE A 235 16.80 4.13 -9.96
N LEU A 236 15.69 3.95 -10.68
CA LEU A 236 14.51 3.25 -10.17
C LEU A 236 14.52 1.79 -10.63
N ILE A 237 14.15 0.88 -9.73
CA ILE A 237 13.84 -0.50 -10.01
C ILE A 237 12.40 -0.74 -9.55
N ASN A 238 11.53 -1.11 -10.47
CA ASN A 238 10.16 -1.50 -10.17
C ASN A 238 9.87 -2.92 -10.62
N VAL A 239 9.19 -3.67 -9.74
CA VAL A 239 8.74 -5.02 -10.03
C VAL A 239 7.22 -5.12 -10.11
N VAL A 240 6.74 -6.05 -10.92
CA VAL A 240 5.38 -6.57 -10.88
C VAL A 240 5.46 -7.97 -10.28
N MET A 241 4.57 -8.28 -9.36
CA MET A 241 4.55 -9.55 -8.64
C MET A 241 3.42 -10.42 -9.19
N ASN A 242 3.60 -11.73 -9.16
CA ASN A 242 2.50 -12.67 -9.39
C ASN A 242 1.66 -12.88 -8.11
N SER A 243 0.59 -13.67 -8.20
CA SER A 243 -0.28 -13.98 -7.06
C SER A 243 0.43 -14.75 -5.94
N GLN A 244 1.62 -15.30 -6.19
CA GLN A 244 2.45 -16.03 -5.24
C GLN A 244 3.55 -15.17 -4.60
N ARG A 245 3.61 -13.87 -4.91
CA ARG A 245 4.67 -12.95 -4.45
C ARG A 245 6.05 -13.27 -5.02
N GLU A 246 6.10 -13.79 -6.23
CA GLU A 246 7.32 -13.94 -7.03
C GLU A 246 7.41 -12.80 -8.06
N ILE A 247 8.63 -12.39 -8.42
CA ILE A 247 8.85 -11.33 -9.41
C ILE A 247 8.45 -11.87 -10.79
N SER A 248 7.40 -11.32 -11.39
CA SER A 248 6.92 -11.70 -12.73
C SER A 248 7.33 -10.71 -13.83
N ALA A 249 7.67 -9.47 -13.44
CA ALA A 249 8.36 -8.52 -14.29
C ALA A 249 9.26 -7.61 -13.45
N ILE A 250 10.38 -7.18 -14.02
CA ILE A 250 11.27 -6.19 -13.43
C ILE A 250 11.72 -5.20 -14.49
N PHE A 251 11.75 -3.93 -14.11
CA PHE A 251 12.19 -2.83 -14.96
C PHE A 251 13.14 -1.94 -14.16
N SER A 252 14.24 -1.50 -14.77
CA SER A 252 15.23 -0.62 -14.13
C SER A 252 15.59 0.58 -15.01
N GLY A 253 16.07 1.69 -14.42
CA GLY A 253 16.47 2.90 -15.15
C GLY A 253 15.74 4.18 -14.71
N SER A 254 15.40 5.04 -15.68
CA SER A 254 14.75 6.33 -15.41
C SER A 254 13.34 6.15 -14.88
N ILE A 255 12.94 7.02 -13.93
CA ILE A 255 11.66 6.90 -13.22
C ILE A 255 10.44 6.88 -14.14
N GLN A 256 10.41 7.70 -15.19
CA GLN A 256 9.28 7.74 -16.13
C GLN A 256 9.17 6.45 -16.94
N ASN A 257 10.26 6.02 -17.58
CA ASN A 257 10.26 4.85 -18.45
C ASN A 257 9.99 3.56 -17.67
N VAL A 258 10.61 3.42 -16.51
CA VAL A 258 10.41 2.27 -15.61
C VAL A 258 8.96 2.21 -15.15
N PHE A 259 8.40 3.32 -14.69
CA PHE A 259 7.02 3.33 -14.19
C PHE A 259 6.01 3.06 -15.31
N GLU A 260 6.24 3.60 -16.51
CA GLU A 260 5.41 3.37 -17.70
C GLU A 260 5.33 1.89 -18.05
N ALA A 261 6.49 1.23 -18.23
CA ALA A 261 6.55 -0.18 -18.55
C ALA A 261 5.93 -1.05 -17.44
N ALA A 262 6.26 -0.74 -16.18
CA ALA A 262 5.78 -1.51 -15.04
C ALA A 262 4.26 -1.38 -14.82
N ARG A 263 3.65 -0.20 -15.03
CA ARG A 263 2.19 -0.02 -14.86
C ARG A 263 1.39 -0.68 -15.97
N ILE A 264 1.89 -0.68 -17.21
CA ILE A 264 1.28 -1.44 -18.33
C ILE A 264 1.31 -2.92 -17.97
N LYS A 265 2.48 -3.45 -17.59
CA LYS A 265 2.60 -4.86 -17.24
C LYS A 265 1.73 -5.24 -16.04
N ALA A 266 1.68 -4.39 -15.01
CA ALA A 266 0.81 -4.58 -13.86
C ALA A 266 -0.67 -4.63 -14.26
N SER A 267 -1.11 -3.81 -15.21
CA SER A 267 -2.50 -3.84 -15.68
C SER A 267 -2.89 -5.15 -16.34
N GLU A 268 -1.97 -5.79 -17.06
CA GLU A 268 -2.15 -7.12 -17.65
C GLU A 268 -2.20 -8.19 -16.56
N VAL A 269 -1.15 -8.27 -15.73
CA VAL A 269 -0.97 -9.32 -14.73
C VAL A 269 -2.10 -9.33 -13.71
N TYR A 270 -2.56 -8.15 -13.28
CA TYR A 270 -3.58 -8.06 -12.24
C TYR A 270 -5.01 -7.99 -12.78
N ARG A 271 -5.20 -7.98 -14.10
CA ARG A 271 -6.53 -7.98 -14.70
C ARG A 271 -7.34 -9.17 -14.19
N THR A 272 -8.56 -8.94 -13.75
CA THR A 272 -9.47 -9.95 -13.20
C THR A 272 -10.77 -9.84 -13.96
N GLU A 273 -11.06 -10.83 -14.80
CA GLU A 273 -12.30 -10.86 -15.57
C GLU A 273 -13.47 -11.27 -14.67
N ILE A 274 -14.54 -10.49 -14.72
CA ILE A 274 -15.79 -10.75 -14.00
C ILE A 274 -16.91 -10.68 -15.02
N LEU A 275 -17.65 -11.77 -15.18
CA LEU A 275 -18.81 -11.81 -16.07
C LEU A 275 -19.98 -11.06 -15.42
N GLU A 276 -20.86 -10.46 -16.24
CA GLU A 276 -21.99 -9.67 -15.73
C GLU A 276 -22.93 -10.51 -14.84
N ASP A 277 -23.19 -11.76 -15.22
CA ASP A 277 -24.03 -12.69 -14.48
C ASP A 277 -23.39 -13.14 -13.15
N GLN A 278 -22.06 -13.11 -13.04
CA GLN A 278 -21.36 -13.43 -11.79
C GLN A 278 -21.63 -12.39 -10.69
N LYS A 279 -22.00 -11.14 -11.01
CA LYS A 279 -22.21 -10.09 -10.01
C LYS A 279 -23.34 -10.38 -9.03
N THR A 280 -24.33 -11.15 -9.46
CA THR A 280 -25.52 -11.51 -8.67
C THR A 280 -25.61 -13.00 -8.36
N LYS A 281 -24.59 -13.80 -8.76
CA LYS A 281 -24.58 -15.27 -8.61
C LYS A 281 -24.35 -15.75 -7.17
N TYR A 282 -23.62 -14.98 -6.37
CA TYR A 282 -23.04 -15.45 -5.11
C TYR A 282 -23.81 -14.97 -3.88
N ASP A 283 -23.86 -15.79 -2.84
CA ASP A 283 -24.37 -15.42 -1.52
C ASP A 283 -23.27 -14.77 -0.66
N VAL A 284 -22.05 -15.27 -0.82
CA VAL A 284 -20.88 -14.90 0.00
C VAL A 284 -19.68 -14.61 -0.89
N ILE A 285 -18.94 -13.54 -0.59
CA ILE A 285 -17.64 -13.27 -1.17
C ILE A 285 -16.56 -13.34 -0.09
N LEU A 286 -15.60 -14.25 -0.28
CA LEU A 286 -14.38 -14.30 0.52
C LEU A 286 -13.33 -13.38 -0.13
N ILE A 287 -12.84 -12.42 0.64
CA ILE A 287 -11.91 -11.39 0.18
C ILE A 287 -10.55 -11.65 0.80
N ASN A 288 -9.66 -12.30 0.06
CA ASN A 288 -8.30 -12.51 0.54
C ASN A 288 -7.48 -11.21 0.45
N ALA A 289 -6.87 -10.79 1.56
CA ALA A 289 -6.02 -9.60 1.64
C ALA A 289 -4.58 -9.86 1.18
N TYR A 290 -4.17 -11.10 0.94
CA TYR A 290 -2.84 -11.39 0.40
C TYR A 290 -2.58 -10.70 -0.95
N PRO A 291 -1.36 -10.22 -1.26
CA PRO A 291 -0.14 -10.22 -0.43
C PRO A 291 0.02 -8.94 0.42
N LEU A 292 -1.08 -8.25 0.70
CA LEU A 292 -1.14 -7.00 1.45
C LEU A 292 -1.89 -7.25 2.77
N ASP A 293 -1.41 -8.24 3.53
CA ASP A 293 -2.06 -8.79 4.71
C ASP A 293 -1.17 -8.74 5.98
N SER A 294 -0.08 -7.98 5.94
CA SER A 294 0.79 -7.72 7.09
C SER A 294 0.02 -7.02 8.21
N ASP A 295 -0.76 -6.00 7.86
CA ASP A 295 -1.43 -5.11 8.79
C ASP A 295 -2.93 -4.92 8.42
N PRO A 296 -3.77 -4.51 9.38
CA PRO A 296 -5.18 -4.24 9.12
C PRO A 296 -5.43 -3.04 8.19
N VAL A 297 -4.51 -2.09 8.07
CA VAL A 297 -4.66 -0.89 7.21
C VAL A 297 -4.71 -1.29 5.75
N GLN A 298 -3.90 -2.25 5.32
CA GLN A 298 -3.85 -2.68 3.92
C GLN A 298 -5.12 -3.39 3.45
N SER A 299 -5.89 -4.03 4.34
CA SER A 299 -7.18 -4.66 3.97
C SER A 299 -8.21 -3.68 3.43
N ALA A 300 -8.06 -2.39 3.75
CA ALA A 300 -8.88 -1.31 3.21
C ALA A 300 -8.62 -1.00 1.72
N LYS A 301 -7.78 -1.78 1.03
CA LYS A 301 -7.50 -1.66 -0.42
C LYS A 301 -8.36 -2.53 -1.33
N SER A 302 -9.21 -3.36 -0.74
CA SER A 302 -10.16 -4.21 -1.47
C SER A 302 -11.62 -3.70 -1.52
N PRO A 303 -11.98 -2.41 -1.31
CA PRO A 303 -13.38 -1.99 -1.28
C PRO A 303 -14.05 -2.08 -2.66
N TRP A 304 -13.28 -2.26 -3.74
CA TRP A 304 -13.82 -2.49 -5.07
C TRP A 304 -14.70 -3.75 -5.12
N VAL A 305 -14.38 -4.77 -4.31
CA VAL A 305 -15.16 -6.01 -4.24
C VAL A 305 -16.58 -5.71 -3.78
N LYS A 306 -16.74 -4.80 -2.80
CA LYS A 306 -18.07 -4.38 -2.34
C LYS A 306 -18.89 -3.72 -3.41
N ASN A 307 -18.26 -2.89 -4.23
CA ASN A 307 -18.95 -2.21 -5.32
C ASN A 307 -19.32 -3.20 -6.44
N MET A 308 -18.54 -4.27 -6.60
CA MET A 308 -18.79 -5.30 -7.62
C MET A 308 -19.87 -6.31 -7.20
N PHE A 309 -19.92 -6.66 -5.92
CA PHE A 309 -20.82 -7.68 -5.36
C PHE A 309 -21.61 -7.11 -4.16
N PRO A 310 -22.50 -6.11 -4.38
CA PRO A 310 -23.10 -5.33 -3.29
C PRO A 310 -24.05 -6.13 -2.38
N ASP A 311 -24.71 -7.18 -2.89
CA ASP A 311 -25.76 -7.91 -2.18
C ASP A 311 -25.26 -9.14 -1.38
N THR A 312 -23.94 -9.33 -1.35
CA THR A 312 -23.28 -10.51 -0.77
C THR A 312 -22.84 -10.29 0.68
N ILE A 313 -22.76 -11.37 1.47
CA ILE A 313 -22.00 -11.34 2.72
C ILE A 313 -20.51 -11.29 2.38
N GLN A 314 -19.81 -10.25 2.83
CA GLN A 314 -18.38 -10.08 2.58
C GLN A 314 -17.56 -10.47 3.81
N ILE A 315 -16.64 -11.41 3.60
CA ILE A 315 -15.76 -11.93 4.64
C ILE A 315 -14.33 -11.64 4.23
N HIS A 316 -13.68 -10.74 4.96
CA HIS A 316 -12.27 -10.43 4.72
C HIS A 316 -11.38 -11.46 5.40
N ILE A 317 -10.61 -12.19 4.61
CA ILE A 317 -9.54 -13.07 5.09
C ILE A 317 -8.28 -12.22 5.14
N ASN A 318 -7.82 -11.89 6.35
CA ASN A 318 -6.63 -11.08 6.54
C ASN A 318 -5.83 -11.59 7.73
N SER A 319 -4.65 -12.16 7.48
CA SER A 319 -3.76 -12.58 8.55
C SER A 319 -3.49 -11.47 9.55
N SER A 320 -3.29 -10.21 9.12
CA SER A 320 -2.84 -9.10 9.98
C SER A 320 -1.69 -9.52 10.88
N ALA A 321 -0.71 -10.21 10.28
CA ALA A 321 0.31 -10.96 11.00
C ALA A 321 1.20 -10.09 11.91
N ASP A 322 1.29 -8.80 11.66
CA ASP A 322 2.00 -7.87 12.54
C ASP A 322 1.14 -7.31 13.70
N GLY A 323 -0.19 -7.42 13.59
CA GLY A 323 -1.13 -6.96 14.62
C GLY A 323 -0.98 -5.47 14.96
N VAL A 324 -0.72 -4.60 13.98
CA VAL A 324 -0.62 -3.15 14.21
C VAL A 324 -1.56 -2.36 13.28
N ASP A 325 -2.67 -1.85 13.83
CA ASP A 325 -3.54 -0.90 13.10
C ASP A 325 -3.06 0.55 13.32
N TYR A 326 -1.93 0.91 12.70
CA TYR A 326 -1.40 2.28 12.70
C TYR A 326 -1.27 2.87 11.30
N HIS A 327 -1.75 4.10 11.13
CA HIS A 327 -1.53 4.90 9.94
C HIS A 327 -1.47 6.38 10.35
N GLY A 328 -0.28 6.97 10.31
CA GLY A 328 0.04 8.30 10.79
C GLY A 328 -0.87 9.39 10.23
N TRP A 329 -1.26 9.34 8.95
CA TRP A 329 -2.27 10.27 8.42
C TRP A 329 -3.65 10.12 9.10
N LYS A 330 -4.10 8.90 9.41
CA LYS A 330 -5.39 8.70 10.11
C LYS A 330 -5.32 9.16 11.57
N VAL A 331 -4.17 8.95 12.21
CA VAL A 331 -3.90 9.39 13.58
C VAL A 331 -3.83 10.91 13.63
N PHE A 332 -3.06 11.54 12.75
CA PHE A 332 -2.99 12.99 12.57
C PHE A 332 -4.37 13.60 12.30
N ARG A 333 -5.18 12.99 11.44
CA ARG A 333 -6.55 13.46 11.19
C ARG A 333 -7.42 13.50 12.45
N ARG A 334 -7.14 12.64 13.42
CA ARG A 334 -7.91 12.46 14.65
C ARG A 334 -7.20 13.00 15.90
N SER A 335 -6.03 13.63 15.76
CA SER A 335 -5.21 13.99 16.93
C SER A 335 -5.81 15.13 17.75
N ASN A 336 -6.54 16.05 17.12
CA ASN A 336 -7.34 17.05 17.82
C ASN A 336 -8.53 17.54 16.98
N TRP A 337 -9.43 18.28 17.61
CA TRP A 337 -10.63 18.84 16.96
C TRP A 337 -10.28 19.74 15.78
N PHE A 338 -9.22 20.55 15.88
CA PHE A 338 -8.79 21.44 14.80
C PHE A 338 -8.29 20.68 13.58
N THR A 339 -7.44 19.66 13.76
CA THR A 339 -6.97 18.78 12.66
C THR A 339 -8.12 18.03 12.01
N LEU A 340 -9.13 17.63 12.79
CA LEU A 340 -10.31 16.94 12.28
C LEU A 340 -11.19 17.87 11.44
N VAL A 341 -11.43 19.10 11.90
CA VAL A 341 -12.19 20.12 11.15
C VAL A 341 -11.46 20.51 9.86
N VAL A 342 -10.16 20.82 9.94
CA VAL A 342 -9.36 21.19 8.76
C VAL A 342 -9.31 20.07 7.73
N ALA A 343 -9.12 18.82 8.17
CA ALA A 343 -9.12 17.68 7.26
C ALA A 343 -10.52 17.38 6.68
N SER A 344 -11.59 17.61 7.44
CA SER A 344 -12.97 17.44 6.96
C SER A 344 -13.34 18.51 5.92
N ILE A 345 -12.88 19.76 6.12
CA ILE A 345 -13.02 20.84 5.13
C ILE A 345 -12.19 20.52 3.87
N ALA A 346 -10.97 20.02 4.03
CA ALA A 346 -10.11 19.58 2.93
C ALA A 346 -10.76 18.49 2.06
N GLU A 347 -11.31 17.45 2.70
CA GLU A 347 -12.04 16.38 2.01
C GLU A 347 -13.32 16.92 1.36
N GLY A 348 -14.07 17.81 2.02
CA GLY A 348 -15.27 18.43 1.46
C GLY A 348 -15.01 19.22 0.17
N LEU A 349 -13.87 19.90 0.07
CA LEU A 349 -13.44 20.64 -1.13
C LEU A 349 -12.91 19.74 -2.27
N THR A 350 -12.55 18.49 -1.97
CA THR A 350 -12.10 17.50 -2.97
C THR A 350 -13.22 16.53 -3.41
N PHE A 351 -14.34 16.47 -2.68
CA PHE A 351 -15.56 15.78 -3.08
C PHE A 351 -16.53 16.71 -3.82
N PRO A 352 -17.33 16.23 -4.78
CA PRO A 352 -18.23 17.04 -5.60
C PRO A 352 -19.48 17.57 -4.86
N ILE A 353 -19.50 17.51 -3.51
CA ILE A 353 -20.66 17.93 -2.69
C ILE A 353 -20.68 19.45 -2.52
N VAL A 354 -19.52 20.11 -2.61
CA VAL A 354 -19.43 21.57 -2.57
C VAL A 354 -19.70 22.12 -3.98
N PRO A 355 -20.67 23.05 -4.18
CA PRO A 355 -20.94 23.65 -5.47
C PRO A 355 -19.65 24.22 -6.10
N LYS A 356 -19.44 23.99 -7.41
CA LYS A 356 -18.23 24.42 -8.17
C LYS A 356 -17.78 25.87 -7.88
N PHE A 357 -18.71 26.75 -7.50
CA PHE A 357 -18.44 28.13 -7.09
C PHE A 357 -17.46 28.26 -5.92
N PHE A 358 -17.55 27.41 -4.89
CA PHE A 358 -16.65 27.44 -3.72
C PHE A 358 -15.30 26.76 -3.97
N ASN A 359 -15.22 25.81 -4.91
CA ASN A 359 -13.94 25.24 -5.32
C ASN A 359 -13.01 26.30 -5.94
N ASN A 360 -13.57 27.28 -6.65
CA ASN A 360 -12.81 28.41 -7.19
C ASN A 360 -12.27 29.37 -6.12
N ILE A 361 -12.92 29.45 -4.94
CA ILE A 361 -12.43 30.28 -3.82
C ILE A 361 -11.25 29.58 -3.14
N SER A 362 -11.32 28.25 -2.97
CA SER A 362 -10.25 27.46 -2.35
C SER A 362 -8.92 27.45 -3.13
N SER A 363 -8.96 27.77 -4.42
CA SER A 363 -7.79 27.89 -5.30
C SER A 363 -7.18 29.30 -5.33
N TRP A 364 -7.80 30.29 -4.67
CA TRP A 364 -7.25 31.64 -4.60
C TRP A 364 -5.89 31.65 -3.90
N PRO A 365 -4.88 32.39 -4.42
CA PRO A 365 -3.52 32.38 -3.88
C PRO A 365 -3.45 32.65 -2.37
N ILE A 366 -4.26 33.58 -1.86
CA ILE A 366 -4.25 33.94 -0.43
C ILE A 366 -4.88 32.86 0.47
N ILE A 367 -5.94 32.21 0.00
CA ILE A 367 -6.61 31.13 0.74
C ILE A 367 -5.73 29.88 0.74
N ARG A 368 -5.08 29.61 -0.41
CA ARG A 368 -4.05 28.58 -0.54
C ARG A 368 -2.89 28.82 0.42
N PHE A 369 -2.35 30.04 0.47
CA PHE A 369 -1.25 30.42 1.34
C PHE A 369 -1.61 30.26 2.83
N LEU A 370 -2.77 30.77 3.26
CA LEU A 370 -3.25 30.63 4.63
C LEU A 370 -3.44 29.15 5.01
N ARG A 371 -3.98 28.34 4.09
CA ARG A 371 -4.15 26.90 4.28
C ARG A 371 -2.81 26.18 4.43
N GLU A 372 -1.84 26.45 3.57
CA GLU A 372 -0.51 25.86 3.63
C GLU A 372 0.21 26.25 4.93
N HIS A 373 0.12 27.51 5.35
CA HIS A 373 0.62 27.97 6.66
C HIS A 373 -0.07 27.26 7.83
N LEU A 374 -1.38 27.08 7.77
CA LEU A 374 -2.14 26.38 8.81
C LEU A 374 -1.74 24.91 8.88
N VAL A 375 -1.59 24.22 7.74
CA VAL A 375 -1.12 22.83 7.69
C VAL A 375 0.29 22.71 8.29
N ARG A 376 1.21 23.61 7.92
CA ARG A 376 2.56 23.69 8.51
C ARG A 376 2.51 23.83 10.02
N LEU A 377 1.69 24.75 10.52
CA LEU A 377 1.54 24.98 11.95
C LEU A 377 0.98 23.73 12.65
N LEU A 378 -0.09 23.13 12.10
CA LEU A 378 -0.72 21.93 12.65
C LEU A 378 0.23 20.74 12.70
N VAL A 379 1.02 20.51 11.65
CA VAL A 379 2.03 19.43 11.64
C VAL A 379 3.07 19.64 12.73
N ARG A 380 3.53 20.89 12.95
CA ARG A 380 4.53 21.20 14.00
C ARG A 380 4.02 21.00 15.42
N ILE A 381 2.74 21.26 15.69
CA ILE A 381 2.17 21.20 17.04
C ILE A 381 1.44 19.89 17.34
N SER A 382 1.26 18.99 16.36
CA SER A 382 0.54 17.74 16.55
C SER A 382 1.48 16.62 16.98
N HIS A 383 1.28 16.10 18.19
CA HIS A 383 1.91 14.86 18.66
C HIS A 383 1.09 13.65 18.17
N ALA A 384 1.39 13.15 16.96
CA ALA A 384 0.64 12.06 16.31
C ALA A 384 1.55 10.95 15.75
N ASP A 385 2.80 10.92 16.18
CA ASP A 385 3.78 9.92 15.78
C ASP A 385 3.49 8.51 16.34
N PHE A 386 4.29 7.53 15.91
CA PHE A 386 4.07 6.13 16.26
C PHE A 386 4.33 5.83 17.75
N ASP A 387 5.29 6.49 18.39
CA ASP A 387 5.58 6.29 19.82
C ASP A 387 4.43 6.80 20.70
N THR A 388 3.82 7.92 20.28
CA THR A 388 2.60 8.45 20.90
C THR A 388 1.46 7.43 20.79
N TYR A 389 1.29 6.80 19.61
CA TYR A 389 0.31 5.73 19.43
C TYR A 389 0.57 4.53 20.34
N LEU A 390 1.81 4.06 20.45
CA LEU A 390 2.18 2.93 21.30
C LEU A 390 1.89 3.23 22.78
N SER A 391 2.23 4.43 23.23
CA SER A 391 1.96 4.88 24.60
C SER A 391 0.46 4.88 24.92
N CYS A 392 -0.38 5.36 23.99
CA CYS A 392 -1.84 5.30 24.13
C CYS A 392 -2.36 3.85 24.07
N ARG A 393 -1.79 2.99 23.21
CA ARG A 393 -2.19 1.59 23.11
C ARG A 393 -1.97 0.85 24.43
N VAL A 394 -0.79 0.98 25.02
CA VAL A 394 -0.45 0.38 26.33
C VAL A 394 -1.39 0.89 27.42
N ALA A 395 -1.71 2.19 27.43
CA ALA A 395 -2.65 2.77 28.40
C ALA A 395 -4.09 2.22 28.25
N ILE A 396 -4.53 1.99 27.01
CA ILE A 396 -5.86 1.42 26.72
C ILE A 396 -5.91 -0.07 27.05
N GLU A 397 -4.88 -0.84 26.71
CA GLU A 397 -4.79 -2.27 27.06
C GLU A 397 -4.79 -2.47 28.59
N LYS A 398 -4.07 -1.61 29.34
CA LYS A 398 -4.11 -1.61 30.81
C LYS A 398 -5.48 -1.26 31.37
N SER A 399 -6.20 -0.29 30.80
CA SER A 399 -7.53 0.14 31.30
C SER A 399 -8.68 -0.79 30.90
N LYS A 400 -8.58 -1.51 29.77
CA LYS A 400 -9.61 -2.43 29.27
C LYS A 400 -9.46 -3.89 29.71
N SER A 401 -8.45 -4.20 30.52
CA SER A 401 -8.35 -5.47 31.24
C SER A 401 -9.53 -5.75 32.21
N ARG A 402 -10.50 -4.83 32.34
CA ARG A 402 -11.69 -4.99 33.18
C ARG A 402 -13.02 -5.28 32.48
N GLU A 403 -13.17 -5.12 31.16
CA GLU A 403 -14.45 -5.43 30.48
C GLU A 403 -14.23 -5.82 29.01
N ALA A 404 -13.94 -7.10 28.75
CA ALA A 404 -14.15 -7.69 27.44
C ALA A 404 -15.55 -8.30 27.41
N SER A 405 -16.55 -7.49 27.04
CA SER A 405 -17.89 -7.99 26.76
C SER A 405 -17.83 -9.05 25.65
N SER A 406 -18.45 -10.19 25.93
CA SER A 406 -18.57 -11.36 25.07
C SER A 406 -18.97 -10.96 23.66
N VAL A 407 -18.19 -11.39 22.67
CA VAL A 407 -18.49 -11.20 21.25
C VAL A 407 -19.82 -11.92 20.97
N SER A 408 -20.88 -11.15 20.70
CA SER A 408 -22.15 -11.68 20.22
C SER A 408 -21.93 -12.41 18.90
N GLY A 409 -22.57 -13.57 18.71
CA GLY A 409 -22.40 -14.43 17.54
C GLY A 409 -22.73 -13.78 16.18
N PRO A 410 -22.59 -14.53 15.07
CA PRO A 410 -22.67 -14.00 13.71
C PRO A 410 -24.01 -13.33 13.41
N ASP A 411 -23.93 -12.06 13.02
CA ASP A 411 -25.04 -11.20 12.60
C ASP A 411 -24.72 -10.59 11.21
N ARG A 412 -25.59 -10.86 10.23
CA ARG A 412 -25.50 -10.35 8.86
C ARG A 412 -25.47 -8.81 8.80
N ASN A 413 -26.07 -8.14 9.77
CA ASN A 413 -26.08 -6.67 9.83
C ASN A 413 -24.80 -6.07 10.44
N ARG A 414 -23.95 -6.90 11.06
CA ARG A 414 -22.68 -6.50 11.67
C ARG A 414 -21.51 -6.68 10.72
N THR A 415 -21.32 -5.71 9.83
CA THR A 415 -20.27 -5.72 8.81
C THR A 415 -19.09 -4.79 9.19
N PRO A 416 -17.85 -5.08 8.72
CA PRO A 416 -17.46 -6.26 7.94
C PRO A 416 -17.30 -7.51 8.82
N TRP A 417 -17.42 -8.69 8.20
CA TRP A 417 -16.93 -9.94 8.78
C TRP A 417 -15.45 -10.08 8.43
N VAL A 418 -14.63 -10.46 9.40
CA VAL A 418 -13.18 -10.62 9.22
C VAL A 418 -12.76 -11.94 9.84
N TYR A 419 -12.05 -12.76 9.06
CA TYR A 419 -11.33 -13.92 9.57
C TYR A 419 -9.85 -13.54 9.74
N SER A 420 -9.35 -13.71 10.97
CA SER A 420 -7.95 -13.46 11.28
C SER A 420 -7.51 -14.14 12.57
N GLU A 421 -6.50 -15.00 12.47
CA GLU A 421 -5.87 -15.63 13.62
C GLU A 421 -5.12 -14.59 14.49
N TYR A 422 -4.43 -13.63 13.86
CA TYR A 422 -3.51 -12.72 14.56
C TYR A 422 -4.10 -11.35 14.92
N PHE A 423 -5.20 -10.90 14.28
CA PHE A 423 -5.76 -9.58 14.55
C PHE A 423 -6.38 -9.49 15.96
N THR A 424 -5.85 -8.67 16.86
CA THR A 424 -6.33 -8.60 18.25
C THR A 424 -7.76 -8.07 18.36
N ASP A 425 -8.54 -8.54 19.34
CA ASP A 425 -9.93 -8.08 19.57
C ASP A 425 -10.00 -6.57 19.85
N ALA A 426 -9.01 -6.04 20.58
CA ALA A 426 -8.95 -4.63 20.95
C ALA A 426 -8.77 -3.72 19.72
N GLU A 427 -7.82 -4.06 18.85
CA GLU A 427 -7.58 -3.30 17.63
C GLU A 427 -8.70 -3.52 16.60
N PHE A 428 -9.24 -4.74 16.52
CA PHE A 428 -10.41 -5.02 15.71
C PHE A 428 -11.59 -4.14 16.10
N LYS A 429 -11.97 -4.10 17.38
CA LYS A 429 -13.09 -3.26 17.86
C LYS A 429 -12.83 -1.77 17.64
N LYS A 430 -11.57 -1.31 17.70
CA LYS A 430 -11.19 0.08 17.39
C LYS A 430 -11.42 0.43 15.91
N LYS A 431 -11.15 -0.52 15.01
CA LYS A 431 -11.25 -0.33 13.57
C LYS A 431 -12.65 -0.58 13.02
N TYR A 432 -13.27 -1.67 13.49
CA TYR A 432 -14.56 -2.21 13.05
C TYR A 432 -15.49 -2.36 14.26
N SER A 433 -15.92 -1.23 14.82
CA SER A 433 -16.76 -1.21 16.03
C SER A 433 -18.09 -1.98 15.90
N LYS A 434 -18.58 -2.15 14.66
CA LYS A 434 -19.79 -2.91 14.34
C LYS A 434 -19.51 -4.22 13.59
N GLY A 435 -18.24 -4.57 13.35
CA GLY A 435 -17.86 -5.77 12.63
C GLY A 435 -17.88 -7.03 13.49
N THR A 436 -17.65 -8.17 12.85
CA THR A 436 -17.48 -9.46 13.52
C THR A 436 -16.10 -10.02 13.19
N LEU A 437 -15.33 -10.37 14.22
CA LEU A 437 -14.03 -11.03 14.08
C LEU A 437 -14.19 -12.53 14.37
N PHE A 438 -13.72 -13.35 13.44
CA PHE A 438 -13.64 -14.79 13.56
C PHE A 438 -12.18 -15.18 13.76
N LYS A 439 -11.92 -15.92 14.85
CA LYS A 439 -10.59 -16.43 15.21
C LYS A 439 -10.29 -17.82 14.67
N ASP A 440 -11.34 -18.55 14.30
CA ASP A 440 -11.25 -19.88 13.75
C ASP A 440 -12.16 -19.99 12.52
N TRP A 441 -11.73 -20.81 11.55
CA TRP A 441 -12.43 -20.94 10.29
C TRP A 441 -13.78 -21.67 10.43
N LYS A 442 -13.90 -22.56 11.41
CA LYS A 442 -15.13 -23.32 11.66
C LYS A 442 -16.29 -22.37 12.02
N SER A 443 -16.05 -21.38 12.87
CA SER A 443 -17.02 -20.34 13.23
C SER A 443 -17.46 -19.50 12.02
N VAL A 444 -16.57 -19.27 11.04
CA VAL A 444 -16.93 -18.59 9.79
C VAL A 444 -17.94 -19.44 9.01
N VAL A 445 -17.65 -20.74 8.85
CA VAL A 445 -18.51 -21.68 8.14
C VAL A 445 -19.88 -21.82 8.80
N GLU A 446 -19.92 -21.94 10.13
CA GLU A 446 -21.18 -21.97 10.90
C GLU A 446 -21.98 -20.67 10.73
N GLY A 447 -21.30 -19.52 10.72
CA GLY A 447 -21.89 -18.22 10.45
C GLY A 447 -22.52 -18.12 9.06
N ILE A 448 -21.85 -18.65 8.02
CA ILE A 448 -22.40 -18.72 6.65
C ILE A 448 -23.63 -19.64 6.64
N LYS A 449 -23.50 -20.86 7.19
CA LYS A 449 -24.52 -21.90 7.15
C LYS A 449 -25.83 -21.49 7.82
N LYS A 450 -25.77 -20.63 8.84
CA LYS A 450 -26.94 -20.04 9.52
C LYS A 450 -27.86 -19.27 8.56
N TYR A 451 -27.29 -18.61 7.55
CA TYR A 451 -28.05 -17.82 6.56
C TYR A 451 -28.24 -18.57 5.25
N TYR A 452 -27.25 -19.35 4.84
CA TYR A 452 -27.21 -20.05 3.56
C TYR A 452 -26.75 -21.51 3.76
N PRO A 453 -27.69 -22.46 3.97
CA PRO A 453 -27.34 -23.87 4.17
C PRO A 453 -26.64 -24.52 2.96
N LYS A 454 -26.81 -23.95 1.77
CA LYS A 454 -26.18 -24.35 0.49
C LYS A 454 -25.61 -23.12 -0.21
N ALA A 455 -24.64 -22.47 0.42
CA ALA A 455 -24.11 -21.18 -0.03
C ALA A 455 -23.34 -21.30 -1.36
N LYS A 456 -23.55 -20.31 -2.24
CA LYS A 456 -22.67 -20.05 -3.39
C LYS A 456 -21.60 -19.04 -2.99
N ILE A 457 -20.35 -19.47 -3.00
CA ILE A 457 -19.21 -18.68 -2.51
C ILE A 457 -18.29 -18.34 -3.68
N ALA A 458 -17.93 -17.08 -3.82
CA ALA A 458 -16.79 -16.68 -4.64
C ALA A 458 -15.59 -16.30 -3.77
N VAL A 459 -14.40 -16.69 -4.19
CA VAL A 459 -13.14 -16.39 -3.49
C VAL A 459 -12.28 -15.48 -4.37
N VAL A 460 -12.19 -14.21 -3.97
CA VAL A 460 -11.28 -13.24 -4.60
C VAL A 460 -9.87 -13.47 -4.02
N THR A 461 -8.98 -14.05 -4.83
CA THR A 461 -7.77 -14.72 -4.33
C THR A 461 -6.66 -13.79 -3.86
N CYS A 462 -6.59 -12.56 -4.39
CA CYS A 462 -5.60 -11.55 -4.02
C CYS A 462 -6.16 -10.13 -4.23
N ALA A 463 -7.28 -9.85 -3.55
CA ALA A 463 -8.11 -8.69 -3.81
C ALA A 463 -7.38 -7.32 -3.82
N PRO A 464 -6.36 -7.06 -2.98
CA PRO A 464 -5.66 -5.76 -3.00
C PRO A 464 -4.84 -5.50 -4.25
N VAL A 465 -4.46 -6.52 -5.02
CA VAL A 465 -3.72 -6.35 -6.28
C VAL A 465 -4.60 -6.50 -7.51
N GLN A 466 -5.74 -7.19 -7.44
CA GLN A 466 -6.64 -7.40 -8.57
C GLN A 466 -7.29 -6.12 -9.13
N ILE A 467 -7.43 -6.05 -10.46
CA ILE A 467 -8.14 -5.00 -11.21
C ILE A 467 -9.37 -5.65 -11.86
N PRO A 468 -10.59 -5.41 -11.37
CA PRO A 468 -11.79 -5.97 -11.97
C PRO A 468 -12.04 -5.37 -13.35
N VAL A 469 -12.30 -6.22 -14.34
CA VAL A 469 -12.79 -5.86 -15.67
C VAL A 469 -14.06 -6.64 -15.92
N VAL A 470 -15.16 -5.92 -16.12
CA VAL A 470 -16.46 -6.52 -16.40
C VAL A 470 -16.53 -6.87 -17.88
N LYS A 471 -16.81 -8.13 -18.21
CA LYS A 471 -17.13 -8.57 -19.58
C LYS A 471 -18.63 -8.73 -19.73
N GLY A 472 -19.19 -8.18 -20.81
CA GLY A 472 -20.56 -8.50 -21.21
C GLY A 472 -20.66 -9.97 -21.62
N SER A 473 -21.83 -10.57 -21.48
CA SER A 473 -22.13 -11.96 -21.90
C SER A 473 -21.96 -12.21 -23.41
N HIS A 474 -21.59 -11.19 -24.19
CA HIS A 474 -21.47 -11.23 -25.65
C HIS A 474 -20.08 -10.85 -26.20
N ASP A 475 -19.07 -10.56 -25.37
CA ASP A 475 -17.70 -10.28 -25.85
C ASP A 475 -16.89 -11.59 -26.05
N SER A 476 -17.51 -12.55 -26.73
CA SER A 476 -16.84 -13.75 -27.24
C SER A 476 -16.54 -13.60 -28.73
N THR A 477 -15.92 -12.50 -29.14
CA THR A 477 -15.28 -12.35 -30.46
C THR A 477 -14.36 -11.13 -30.42
N HIS A 478 -13.05 -11.35 -30.33
CA HIS A 478 -12.05 -10.90 -31.31
C HIS A 478 -10.64 -11.27 -30.87
#